data_AF-A0AA38M8G8-F1
#
_entry.id   AF-A0AA38M8G8-F1
#
_cell.length_a   1.000
_cell.length_b   1.000
_cell.length_c   1.000
_cell.angle_alpha   90.00
_cell.angle_beta   90.00
_cell.angle_gamma   90.00
#
_symmetry.space_group_name_H-M   'P 1'
#
loop_
_entity.id
_entity.type
_entity.pdbx_description
1 polymer ?
#
loop_
_entity_poly.entity_id
_entity_poly.type
_entity_poly.pdbx_seq_one_letter_code
_entity_poly.pdbx_strand_id
1 'polypeptide(L)'
;MDTNTLWILILCAAMVNGQFDQFPFNFNPTFPDVSSIIRGIEDELKPLQISDNKNRLMQGIGGVTILEAPGKSIIIHDGTSFECRGTVISKQPFCLGFLVKFQTNTPQDYCFSENYDQSDDVLCIAHSSHKALFFNSNNGRLSCSGSNDRPALMISTQEYFALCNRLPWQKTMSYFPDRQSPFHVPLPNPNLGCFENSYDVCTFKPSRQLI
;
A
#
# COMPACT_ATOMS: atom_id res chain seq x y z
N MET A 1 -26.32 22.51 -16.67
CA MET A 1 -26.94 21.84 -15.50
C MET A 1 -27.69 20.67 -16.07
N ASP A 2 -27.11 19.47 -15.94
CA ASP A 2 -27.58 18.30 -16.69
C ASP A 2 -28.95 17.84 -16.17
N THR A 3 -29.79 17.42 -17.09
CA THR A 3 -31.17 16.95 -16.85
C THR A 3 -31.24 15.86 -15.78
N ASN A 4 -30.21 15.03 -15.67
CA ASN A 4 -30.11 13.97 -14.64
C ASN A 4 -30.00 14.51 -13.21
N THR A 5 -29.36 15.66 -13.00
CA THR A 5 -29.23 16.27 -11.67
C THR A 5 -30.56 16.85 -11.19
N LEU A 6 -31.40 17.33 -12.12
CA LEU A 6 -32.72 17.87 -11.80
C LEU A 6 -33.69 16.76 -11.33
N TRP A 7 -33.61 15.56 -11.92
CA TRP A 7 -34.47 14.43 -11.56
C TRP A 7 -34.16 13.83 -10.19
N ILE A 8 -32.88 13.76 -9.80
CA ILE A 8 -32.47 13.25 -8.49
C ILE A 8 -32.98 14.18 -7.37
N LEU A 9 -32.93 15.49 -7.57
CA LEU A 9 -33.46 16.47 -6.61
C LEU A 9 -34.99 16.39 -6.47
N ILE A 10 -35.71 16.12 -7.56
CA ILE A 10 -37.18 15.95 -7.53
C ILE A 10 -37.57 14.67 -6.78
N LEU A 11 -36.83 13.57 -6.99
CA LEU A 11 -37.06 12.30 -6.28
C LEU A 11 -36.79 12.39 -4.77
N CYS A 12 -35.74 13.11 -4.37
CA CYS A 12 -35.46 13.35 -2.96
C CYS A 12 -36.53 14.24 -2.29
N ALA A 13 -37.09 15.22 -3.01
CA ALA A 13 -38.14 16.10 -2.47
C ALA A 13 -39.50 15.37 -2.30
N ALA A 14 -39.82 14.42 -3.18
CA ALA A 14 -41.08 13.66 -3.11
C ALA A 14 -41.10 12.63 -1.96
N MET A 15 -39.96 12.06 -1.59
CA MET A 15 -39.88 11.07 -0.50
C MET A 15 -40.08 11.67 0.90
N VAL A 16 -39.90 12.98 1.07
CA VAL A 16 -40.04 13.65 2.38
C VAL A 16 -41.50 14.01 2.70
N ASN A 17 -42.38 14.13 1.69
CA ASN A 17 -43.73 14.69 1.88
C ASN A 17 -44.90 13.71 1.65
N GLY A 18 -44.65 12.43 1.36
CA GLY A 18 -45.70 11.39 1.41
C GLY A 18 -46.92 11.63 0.50
N GLN A 19 -46.77 12.33 -0.62
CA GLN A 19 -47.84 12.56 -1.59
C GLN A 19 -47.48 11.94 -2.94
N PHE A 20 -47.86 10.68 -3.15
CA PHE A 20 -47.61 9.95 -4.39
C PHE A 20 -48.86 9.69 -5.26
N ASP A 21 -50.03 10.20 -4.87
CA ASP A 21 -51.31 9.76 -5.47
C ASP A 21 -51.92 10.69 -6.54
N GLN A 22 -51.21 11.71 -7.05
CA GLN A 22 -51.84 12.69 -7.97
C GLN A 22 -51.13 12.98 -9.30
N PHE A 23 -50.21 12.13 -9.76
CA PHE A 23 -49.62 12.29 -11.09
C PHE A 23 -50.07 11.18 -12.05
N PRO A 24 -50.75 11.51 -13.18
CA PRO A 24 -51.17 10.53 -14.18
C PRO A 24 -50.01 10.25 -15.15
N PHE A 25 -48.84 9.94 -14.61
CA PHE A 25 -47.74 9.41 -15.41
C PHE A 25 -47.64 7.94 -15.12
N ASN A 26 -48.01 7.12 -16.10
CA ASN A 26 -47.67 5.70 -16.12
C ASN A 26 -46.16 5.58 -16.37
N PHE A 27 -45.37 5.92 -15.34
CA PHE A 27 -43.96 5.53 -15.29
C PHE A 27 -43.97 4.03 -15.07
N ASN A 28 -43.72 3.28 -16.14
CA ASN A 28 -43.20 1.93 -16.01
C ASN A 28 -41.69 2.10 -15.82
N PRO A 29 -41.18 2.19 -14.58
CA PRO A 29 -39.76 2.44 -14.38
C PRO A 29 -39.09 1.11 -14.67
N THR A 30 -38.47 0.98 -15.84
CA THR A 30 -37.36 0.02 -15.98
C THR A 30 -36.26 0.53 -15.06
N PHE A 31 -36.36 0.17 -13.77
CA PHE A 31 -35.27 0.35 -12.85
C PHE A 31 -34.06 -0.37 -13.46
N PRO A 32 -32.92 0.32 -13.68
CA PRO A 32 -31.71 -0.38 -14.04
C PRO A 32 -31.50 -1.48 -12.99
N ASP A 33 -31.28 -2.70 -13.45
CA ASP A 33 -31.08 -3.86 -12.59
C ASP A 33 -30.02 -3.48 -11.55
N VAL A 34 -30.40 -3.49 -10.27
CA VAL A 34 -29.53 -3.10 -9.15
C VAL A 34 -28.21 -3.88 -9.20
N SER A 35 -28.22 -5.09 -9.77
CA SER A 35 -27.03 -5.90 -10.02
C SER A 35 -26.01 -5.23 -10.95
N SER A 36 -26.46 -4.46 -11.95
CA SER A 36 -25.60 -3.72 -12.89
C SER A 36 -24.95 -2.50 -12.26
N ILE A 37 -25.66 -1.82 -11.34
CA ILE A 37 -25.12 -0.70 -10.57
C ILE A 37 -24.07 -1.20 -9.58
N ILE A 38 -24.36 -2.30 -8.86
CA ILE A 38 -23.41 -2.90 -7.90
C ILE A 38 -22.13 -3.34 -8.62
N ARG A 39 -22.23 -4.02 -9.77
CA ARG A 39 -21.06 -4.41 -10.57
C ARG A 39 -20.25 -3.20 -11.05
N GLY A 40 -20.91 -2.12 -11.47
CA GLY A 40 -20.23 -0.88 -11.86
C GLY A 40 -19.42 -0.27 -10.72
N ILE A 41 -20.00 -0.21 -9.52
CA ILE A 41 -19.30 0.28 -8.32
C ILE A 41 -18.15 -0.65 -7.94
N GLU A 42 -18.35 -1.97 -7.99
CA GLU A 42 -17.28 -2.94 -7.71
C GLU A 42 -16.10 -2.77 -8.68
N ASP A 43 -16.37 -2.59 -9.97
CA ASP A 43 -15.34 -2.39 -10.99
C ASP A 43 -14.56 -1.07 -10.78
N GLU A 44 -15.24 0.00 -10.38
CA GLU A 44 -14.59 1.28 -10.06
C GLU A 44 -13.76 1.22 -8.78
N LEU A 45 -14.14 0.37 -7.81
CA LEU A 45 -13.43 0.21 -6.54
C LEU A 45 -12.26 -0.79 -6.60
N LYS A 46 -12.21 -1.67 -7.62
CA LYS A 46 -11.13 -2.66 -7.79
C LYS A 46 -9.72 -2.06 -7.70
N PRO A 47 -9.38 -0.92 -8.34
CA PRO A 47 -8.05 -0.34 -8.24
C PRO A 47 -7.69 0.07 -6.80
N LEU A 48 -8.65 0.60 -6.04
CA LEU A 48 -8.46 0.98 -4.63
C LEU A 48 -8.23 -0.26 -3.77
N GLN A 49 -9.00 -1.33 -3.98
CA GLN A 49 -8.82 -2.60 -3.27
C GLN A 49 -7.46 -3.24 -3.57
N ILE A 50 -6.99 -3.18 -4.82
CA ILE A 50 -5.67 -3.69 -5.20
C ILE A 50 -4.57 -2.87 -4.52
N SER A 51 -4.71 -1.54 -4.49
CA SER A 51 -3.78 -0.65 -3.80
C SER A 51 -3.71 -0.93 -2.30
N ASP A 52 -4.87 -1.06 -1.64
CA ASP A 52 -4.96 -1.39 -0.21
C ASP A 52 -4.33 -2.75 0.09
N ASN A 53 -4.65 -3.78 -0.70
CA ASN A 53 -4.04 -5.09 -0.56
C ASN A 53 -2.51 -5.05 -0.72
N LYS A 54 -1.98 -4.31 -1.70
CA LYS A 54 -0.52 -4.13 -1.86
C LYS A 54 0.11 -3.45 -0.64
N ASN A 55 -0.56 -2.44 -0.07
CA ASN A 55 -0.08 -1.80 1.15
C ASN A 55 -0.09 -2.76 2.34
N ARG A 56 -1.16 -3.56 2.50
CA ARG A 56 -1.23 -4.61 3.54
C ARG A 56 -0.14 -5.66 3.37
N LEU A 57 0.13 -6.10 2.14
CA LEU A 57 1.25 -7.00 1.84
C LEU A 57 2.59 -6.37 2.23
N MET A 58 2.82 -5.09 1.94
CA MET A 58 4.07 -4.43 2.33
C MET A 58 4.21 -4.30 3.85
N GLN A 59 3.12 -3.99 4.54
CA GLN A 59 3.08 -3.77 5.99
C GLN A 59 2.93 -5.05 6.81
N GLY A 60 2.80 -6.22 6.17
CA GLY A 60 2.57 -7.49 6.89
C GLY A 60 1.28 -7.49 7.70
N ILE A 61 0.23 -6.84 7.20
CA ILE A 61 -1.09 -6.83 7.85
C ILE A 61 -1.81 -8.14 7.56
N GLY A 62 -2.40 -8.74 8.59
CA GLY A 62 -3.11 -10.03 8.48
C GLY A 62 -2.20 -11.19 8.07
N GLY A 63 -0.91 -11.07 8.35
CA GLY A 63 0.11 -12.03 7.99
C GLY A 63 1.49 -11.54 8.44
N VAL A 64 2.53 -11.96 7.73
CA VAL A 64 3.90 -11.54 7.99
C VAL A 64 4.61 -11.31 6.67
N THR A 65 5.36 -10.22 6.57
CA THR A 65 6.19 -9.93 5.38
C THR A 65 7.65 -10.00 5.72
N ILE A 66 8.41 -10.76 4.94
CA ILE A 66 9.85 -10.87 5.07
C ILE A 66 10.50 -10.03 3.97
N LEU A 67 11.38 -9.13 4.37
CA LEU A 67 12.27 -8.39 3.47
C LEU A 67 13.66 -9.03 3.52
N GLU A 68 14.05 -9.66 2.43
CA GLU A 68 15.36 -10.30 2.30
C GLU A 68 16.42 -9.32 1.79
N ALA A 69 17.53 -9.24 2.51
CA ALA A 69 18.60 -8.32 2.22
C ALA A 69 19.97 -8.86 2.64
N PRO A 70 21.06 -8.38 2.01
CA PRO A 70 22.40 -8.77 2.41
C PRO A 70 22.65 -8.43 3.88
N GLY A 71 23.03 -9.43 4.68
CA GLY A 71 23.48 -9.28 6.06
C GLY A 71 22.39 -9.20 7.14
N LYS A 72 21.12 -8.91 6.80
CA LYS A 72 20.01 -8.92 7.77
C LYS A 72 18.70 -9.38 7.12
N SER A 73 17.84 -9.99 7.93
CA SER A 73 16.46 -10.30 7.55
C SER A 73 15.52 -9.47 8.39
N ILE A 74 14.63 -8.74 7.73
CA ILE A 74 13.62 -7.92 8.39
C ILE A 74 12.26 -8.60 8.25
N ILE A 75 11.58 -8.75 9.37
CA ILE A 75 10.23 -9.28 9.48
C ILE A 75 9.30 -8.12 9.80
N ILE A 76 8.27 -7.94 8.99
CA ILE A 76 7.30 -6.87 9.10
C ILE A 76 5.98 -7.52 9.49
N HIS A 77 5.39 -7.04 10.58
CA HIS A 77 4.11 -7.52 11.08
C HIS A 77 3.30 -6.34 11.60
N ASP A 78 2.08 -6.17 11.09
CA ASP A 78 1.18 -5.07 11.42
C ASP A 78 1.86 -3.68 11.40
N GLY A 79 2.61 -3.41 10.33
CA GLY A 79 3.33 -2.17 10.09
C GLY A 79 4.59 -1.97 10.94
N THR A 80 4.92 -2.92 11.81
CA THR A 80 6.13 -2.86 12.64
C THR A 80 7.23 -3.76 12.06
N SER A 81 8.37 -3.17 11.75
CA SER A 81 9.55 -3.89 11.27
C SER A 81 10.42 -4.38 12.44
N PHE A 82 10.83 -5.64 12.39
CA PHE A 82 11.67 -6.34 13.35
C PHE A 82 12.90 -6.95 12.65
N GLU A 83 14.07 -6.83 13.26
CA GLU A 83 15.28 -7.52 12.82
C GLU A 83 15.30 -8.93 13.42
N CYS A 84 15.46 -9.95 12.58
CA CYS A 84 15.72 -11.31 13.04
C CYS A 84 17.22 -11.45 13.36
N ARG A 85 17.55 -11.59 14.65
CA ARG A 85 18.92 -11.87 15.11
C ARG A 85 19.17 -13.37 15.18
N GLY A 86 19.11 -14.01 14.03
CA GLY A 86 19.21 -15.45 13.88
C GLY A 86 19.12 -15.83 12.41
N THR A 87 18.39 -16.89 12.10
CA THR A 87 18.18 -17.32 10.72
C THR A 87 16.69 -17.32 10.41
N VAL A 88 16.31 -16.67 9.32
CA VAL A 88 14.97 -16.85 8.76
C VAL A 88 14.98 -18.15 7.96
N ILE A 89 14.06 -19.06 8.26
CA ILE A 89 13.91 -20.27 7.46
C ILE A 89 13.34 -19.86 6.11
N SER A 90 14.04 -20.20 5.03
CA SER A 90 13.58 -19.92 3.68
C SER A 90 12.14 -20.42 3.49
N LYS A 91 11.28 -19.55 2.99
CA LYS A 91 9.84 -19.82 2.75
C LYS A 91 8.99 -20.07 4.00
N GLN A 92 9.42 -19.64 5.18
CA GLN A 92 8.59 -19.63 6.37
C GLN A 92 8.63 -18.28 7.08
N PRO A 93 7.52 -17.85 7.73
CA PRO A 93 7.45 -16.56 8.44
C PRO A 93 8.14 -16.57 9.80
N PHE A 94 9.13 -17.45 10.03
CA PHE A 94 9.72 -17.66 11.36
C PHE A 94 11.19 -17.24 11.41
N CYS A 95 11.53 -16.49 12.46
CA CYS A 95 12.89 -16.24 12.87
C CYS A 95 13.34 -17.34 13.85
N LEU A 96 14.35 -18.13 13.47
CA LEU A 96 15.07 -19.00 14.39
C LEU A 96 16.09 -18.16 15.16
N GLY A 97 15.63 -17.53 16.22
CA GLY A 97 16.41 -16.61 17.05
C GLY A 97 15.49 -15.70 17.84
N PHE A 98 15.92 -14.45 18.04
CA PHE A 98 15.12 -13.43 18.69
C PHE A 98 14.82 -12.27 17.74
N LEU A 99 13.60 -11.75 17.84
CA LEU A 99 13.15 -10.57 17.12
C LEU A 99 13.44 -9.34 17.98
N VAL A 100 14.09 -8.35 17.39
CA VAL A 100 14.25 -7.02 17.99
C VAL A 100 13.60 -5.98 17.10
N LYS A 101 12.99 -4.95 17.67
CA LYS A 101 12.41 -3.86 16.87
C LYS A 101 13.51 -3.24 16.00
N PHE A 102 13.27 -3.15 14.70
CA PHE A 102 14.25 -2.61 13.77
C PHE A 102 14.39 -1.09 13.95
N GLN A 103 15.65 -0.64 14.01
CA GLN A 103 16.04 0.76 14.14
C GLN A 103 17.14 1.07 13.15
N THR A 104 17.09 2.27 12.57
CA THR A 104 18.05 2.74 11.58
C THR A 104 19.26 3.35 12.30
N ASN A 105 20.29 2.54 12.57
CA ASN A 105 21.46 2.96 13.34
C ASN A 105 22.67 3.27 12.44
N THR A 106 22.73 2.65 11.26
CA THR A 106 23.80 2.80 10.29
C THR A 106 23.24 3.26 8.94
N PRO A 107 24.05 3.88 8.06
CA PRO A 107 23.62 4.21 6.70
C PRO A 107 23.06 2.99 5.95
N GLN A 108 23.66 1.82 6.12
CA GLN A 108 23.19 0.57 5.48
C GLN A 108 21.78 0.17 5.93
N ASP A 109 21.33 0.60 7.11
CA ASP A 109 19.98 0.29 7.58
C ASP A 109 18.88 0.98 6.73
N TYR A 110 19.20 2.06 6.02
CA TYR A 110 18.26 2.69 5.06
C TYR A 110 17.96 1.78 3.87
N CYS A 111 18.82 0.79 3.58
CA CYS A 111 18.55 -0.25 2.58
C CYS A 111 17.36 -1.13 2.93
N PHE A 112 16.83 -1.04 4.15
CA PHE A 112 15.69 -1.82 4.63
C PHE A 112 14.41 -0.99 4.76
N SER A 113 14.46 0.32 4.54
CA SER A 113 13.26 1.15 4.59
C SER A 113 12.27 0.78 3.49
N GLU A 114 11.01 0.59 3.85
CA GLU A 114 9.92 0.24 2.93
C GLU A 114 9.43 1.45 2.12
N ASN A 115 9.71 2.67 2.60
CA ASN A 115 9.13 3.89 2.08
C ASN A 115 10.23 4.81 1.54
N TYR A 116 10.11 5.20 0.27
CA TYR A 116 10.99 6.18 -0.38
C TYR A 116 10.22 7.05 -1.37
N ASP A 117 10.48 8.36 -1.39
CA ASP A 117 9.96 9.28 -2.41
C ASP A 117 11.10 9.56 -3.39
N GLN A 118 10.75 9.79 -4.65
CA GLN A 118 11.73 10.09 -5.69
C GLN A 118 11.32 11.35 -6.42
N SER A 119 12.27 12.27 -6.60
CA SER A 119 12.20 13.37 -7.56
C SER A 119 13.52 13.38 -8.33
N ASP A 120 13.44 13.24 -9.64
CA ASP A 120 14.61 13.07 -10.51
C ASP A 120 15.56 11.97 -10.00
N ASP A 121 16.83 12.29 -9.76
CA ASP A 121 17.85 11.37 -9.25
C ASP A 121 17.96 11.34 -7.72
N VAL A 122 17.09 12.05 -6.99
CA VAL A 122 17.12 12.14 -5.53
C VAL A 122 16.04 11.25 -4.89
N LEU A 123 16.45 10.48 -3.89
CA LEU A 123 15.60 9.67 -3.04
C LEU A 123 15.49 10.31 -1.66
N CYS A 124 14.26 10.38 -1.14
CA CYS A 124 13.97 10.66 0.26
C CYS A 124 13.50 9.38 0.94
N ILE A 125 14.27 8.88 1.88
CA ILE A 125 14.00 7.64 2.59
C ILE A 125 13.64 7.99 4.03
N ALA A 126 12.41 7.72 4.41
CA ALA A 126 11.90 8.05 5.73
C ALA A 126 10.81 7.06 6.15
N HIS A 127 10.28 7.24 7.36
CA HIS A 127 9.10 6.51 7.82
C HIS A 127 7.86 6.83 6.95
N SER A 128 6.97 5.87 6.72
CA SER A 128 5.76 6.05 5.89
C SER A 128 4.92 7.27 6.26
N SER A 129 4.81 7.60 7.55
CA SER A 129 4.03 8.75 8.05
C SER A 129 4.72 10.11 7.90
N HIS A 130 6.02 10.14 7.57
CA HIS A 130 6.83 11.36 7.54
C HIS A 130 7.57 11.55 6.22
N LYS A 131 7.39 10.62 5.29
CA LYS A 131 8.05 10.58 4.00
C LYS A 131 7.40 11.59 3.06
N ALA A 132 8.10 12.70 2.86
CA ALA A 132 7.71 13.72 1.90
C ALA A 132 8.97 14.41 1.36
N LEU A 133 9.10 14.41 0.04
CA LEU A 133 9.99 15.33 -0.68
C LEU A 133 9.29 16.68 -0.84
N PHE A 134 9.90 17.73 -0.31
CA PHE A 134 9.43 19.10 -0.52
C PHE A 134 10.43 19.87 -1.36
N PHE A 135 9.95 20.45 -2.46
CA PHE A 135 10.69 21.46 -3.20
C PHE A 135 10.43 22.83 -2.59
N ASN A 136 11.47 23.46 -2.06
CA ASN A 136 11.38 24.82 -1.56
C ASN A 136 11.58 25.80 -2.74
N SER A 137 10.49 26.43 -3.17
CA SER A 137 10.48 27.38 -4.29
C SER A 137 11.33 28.64 -4.05
N ASN A 138 11.64 28.99 -2.80
CA ASN A 138 12.42 30.18 -2.46
C ASN A 138 13.93 29.96 -2.64
N ASN A 139 14.42 28.73 -2.49
CA ASN A 139 15.86 28.42 -2.60
C ASN A 139 16.19 27.34 -3.65
N GLY A 140 15.17 26.79 -4.32
CA GLY A 140 15.30 25.77 -5.35
C GLY A 140 15.80 24.41 -4.84
N ARG A 141 15.73 24.14 -3.53
CA ARG A 141 16.26 22.91 -2.93
C ARG A 141 15.16 21.92 -2.58
N LEU A 142 15.46 20.65 -2.79
CA LEU A 142 14.69 19.54 -2.23
C LEU A 142 15.02 19.36 -0.75
N SER A 143 14.02 18.96 0.02
CA SER A 143 14.16 18.59 1.43
C SER A 143 13.36 17.33 1.72
N CYS A 144 13.82 16.55 2.68
CA CYS A 144 13.24 15.27 3.08
C CYS A 144 12.89 15.35 4.57
N SER A 145 11.63 15.09 4.94
CA SER A 145 11.20 15.10 6.34
C SER A 145 11.29 13.71 6.98
N GLY A 146 11.58 13.68 8.28
CA GLY A 146 11.60 12.48 9.10
C GLY A 146 11.19 12.82 10.54
N SER A 147 11.27 11.85 11.44
CA SER A 147 11.06 12.06 12.88
C SER A 147 12.35 11.80 13.67
N ASN A 148 12.39 12.22 14.94
CA ASN A 148 13.57 12.01 15.80
C ASN A 148 13.94 10.52 15.93
N ASP A 149 12.94 9.64 16.03
CA ASP A 149 13.14 8.20 16.19
C ASP A 149 13.42 7.48 14.87
N ARG A 150 13.08 8.11 13.73
CA ARG A 150 13.28 7.60 12.37
C ARG A 150 13.67 8.76 11.44
N PRO A 151 14.95 9.19 11.47
CA PRO A 151 15.42 10.31 10.66
C PRO A 151 15.26 10.03 9.16
N ALA A 152 15.11 11.11 8.40
CA ALA A 152 15.05 11.06 6.95
C ALA A 152 16.47 11.01 6.37
N LEU A 153 16.64 10.25 5.29
CA LEU A 153 17.85 10.26 4.47
C LEU A 153 17.51 10.77 3.08
N MET A 154 18.13 11.88 2.69
CA MET A 154 18.15 12.35 1.31
C MET A 154 19.44 11.86 0.66
N ILE A 155 19.33 11.08 -0.41
CA ILE A 155 20.47 10.42 -1.06
C ILE A 155 20.21 10.32 -2.57
N SER A 156 21.25 10.38 -3.40
CA SER A 156 21.06 10.14 -4.83
C SER A 156 20.76 8.66 -5.12
N THR A 157 20.13 8.38 -6.26
CA THR A 157 19.85 7.02 -6.72
C THR A 157 21.14 6.22 -6.90
N GLN A 158 22.21 6.87 -7.36
CA GLN A 158 23.53 6.25 -7.52
C GLN A 158 24.19 5.92 -6.19
N GLU A 159 24.18 6.84 -5.21
CA GLU A 159 24.72 6.59 -3.87
C GLU A 159 23.93 5.51 -3.14
N TYR A 160 22.60 5.51 -3.28
CA TYR A 160 21.77 4.44 -2.73
C TYR A 160 22.11 3.10 -3.35
N PHE A 161 22.29 3.03 -4.68
CA PHE A 161 22.72 1.82 -5.34
C PHE A 161 24.11 1.36 -4.85
N ALA A 162 25.06 2.27 -4.67
CA ALA A 162 26.38 1.94 -4.12
C ALA A 162 26.30 1.42 -2.68
N LEU A 163 25.37 1.95 -1.88
CA LEU A 163 25.15 1.56 -0.48
C LEU A 163 24.45 0.21 -0.34
N CYS A 164 23.43 -0.03 -1.17
CA CYS A 164 22.48 -1.14 -1.02
C CYS A 164 22.62 -2.24 -2.08
N ASN A 165 23.46 -2.01 -3.10
CA ASN A 165 23.64 -2.86 -4.28
C ASN A 165 22.34 -3.18 -5.05
N ARG A 166 21.33 -2.31 -4.92
CA ARG A 166 20.02 -2.35 -5.59
C ARG A 166 19.24 -1.08 -5.27
N LEU A 167 18.20 -0.80 -6.06
CA LEU A 167 17.29 0.33 -5.85
C LEU A 167 16.13 -0.04 -4.91
N PRO A 168 15.44 0.94 -4.30
CA PRO A 168 14.38 0.66 -3.34
C PRO A 168 13.25 -0.22 -3.88
N TRP A 169 12.84 -0.01 -5.13
CA TRP A 169 11.82 -0.79 -5.84
C TRP A 169 12.29 -2.16 -6.34
N GLN A 170 13.55 -2.51 -6.13
CA GLN A 170 14.10 -3.81 -6.51
C GLN A 170 14.17 -4.80 -5.33
N LYS A 171 13.78 -4.35 -4.13
CA LYS A 171 13.71 -5.19 -2.93
C LYS A 171 12.70 -6.31 -3.13
N THR A 172 13.11 -7.55 -2.81
CA THR A 172 12.20 -8.70 -2.87
C THR A 172 11.59 -8.88 -1.49
N MET A 173 10.26 -8.95 -1.46
CA MET A 173 9.46 -9.13 -0.26
C MET A 173 8.59 -10.38 -0.41
N SER A 174 8.47 -11.16 0.65
CA SER A 174 7.62 -12.35 0.68
C SER A 174 6.60 -12.21 1.79
N TYR A 175 5.32 -12.16 1.44
CA TYR A 175 4.20 -12.13 2.38
C TYR A 175 3.64 -13.53 2.58
N PHE A 176 3.46 -13.88 3.85
CA PHE A 176 2.85 -15.12 4.32
C PHE A 176 1.54 -14.77 5.03
N PRO A 177 0.37 -15.15 4.48
CA PRO A 177 -0.91 -14.81 5.08
C PRO A 177 -1.17 -15.60 6.36
N ASP A 178 -1.73 -14.94 7.38
CA ASP A 178 -2.38 -15.62 8.49
C ASP A 178 -3.86 -15.82 8.14
N ARG A 179 -4.22 -17.02 7.69
CA ARG A 179 -5.60 -17.32 7.26
C ARG A 179 -6.64 -17.20 8.38
N GLN A 180 -6.21 -17.17 9.64
CA GLN A 180 -7.13 -16.95 10.77
C GLN A 180 -7.42 -15.47 10.99
N SER A 181 -6.57 -14.57 10.47
CA SER A 181 -6.76 -13.14 10.58
C SER A 181 -7.88 -12.67 9.65
N PRO A 182 -8.84 -11.85 10.13
CA PRO A 182 -9.87 -11.26 9.26
C PRO A 182 -9.29 -10.21 8.28
N PHE A 183 -8.04 -9.79 8.49
CA PHE A 183 -7.38 -8.77 7.66
C PHE A 183 -6.40 -9.36 6.64
N HIS A 184 -6.27 -10.69 6.56
CA HIS A 184 -5.35 -11.33 5.63
C HIS A 184 -5.68 -10.96 4.19
N VAL A 185 -4.64 -10.78 3.39
CA VAL A 185 -4.81 -10.57 1.95
C VAL A 185 -5.11 -11.94 1.32
N PRO A 186 -6.24 -12.11 0.63
CA PRO A 186 -6.57 -13.39 0.01
C PRO A 186 -5.56 -13.73 -1.10
N LEU A 187 -4.99 -14.93 -1.04
CA LEU A 187 -4.09 -15.48 -2.04
C LEU A 187 -4.62 -16.82 -2.58
N PRO A 188 -4.31 -17.17 -3.85
CA PRO A 188 -3.59 -16.37 -4.83
C PRO A 188 -4.44 -15.22 -5.37
N ASN A 189 -3.80 -14.08 -5.67
CA ASN A 189 -4.48 -12.94 -6.30
C ASN A 189 -3.63 -12.40 -7.47
N PRO A 190 -4.07 -12.60 -8.73
CA PRO A 190 -3.28 -12.24 -9.90
C PRO A 190 -3.04 -10.73 -10.05
N ASN A 191 -3.89 -9.90 -9.43
CA ASN A 191 -3.80 -8.45 -9.54
C ASN A 191 -2.71 -7.83 -8.64
N LEU A 192 -2.14 -8.61 -7.72
CA LEU A 192 -1.11 -8.14 -6.79
C LEU A 192 0.29 -8.11 -7.41
N GLY A 193 0.51 -8.80 -8.55
CA GLY A 193 1.80 -8.82 -9.24
C GLY A 193 2.87 -9.64 -8.53
N CYS A 194 2.47 -10.68 -7.78
CA CYS A 194 3.41 -11.61 -7.15
C CYS A 194 4.09 -12.49 -8.22
N PHE A 195 5.41 -12.68 -8.11
CA PHE A 195 6.17 -13.62 -8.94
C PHE A 195 5.99 -15.07 -8.47
N GLU A 196 5.91 -15.27 -7.15
CA GLU A 196 5.44 -16.51 -6.53
C GLU A 196 4.07 -16.18 -5.93
N ASN A 197 3.02 -16.81 -6.42
CA ASN A 197 1.63 -16.52 -6.04
C ASN A 197 0.93 -17.83 -5.67
N SER A 198 1.24 -18.36 -4.50
CA SER A 198 0.60 -19.57 -3.96
C SER A 198 -0.36 -19.21 -2.84
N TYR A 199 -1.10 -20.19 -2.33
CA TYR A 199 -1.94 -20.00 -1.15
C TYR A 199 -1.14 -19.68 0.12
N ASP A 200 0.16 -19.95 0.14
CA ASP A 200 1.01 -19.84 1.33
C ASP A 200 1.97 -18.65 1.25
N VAL A 201 2.26 -18.14 0.04
CA VAL A 201 3.18 -17.01 -0.12
C VAL A 201 2.87 -16.18 -1.36
N CYS A 202 2.99 -14.86 -1.20
CA CYS A 202 3.12 -13.90 -2.30
C CYS A 202 4.51 -13.28 -2.25
N THR A 203 5.37 -13.57 -3.22
CA THR A 203 6.68 -12.91 -3.38
C THR A 203 6.59 -11.82 -4.42
N PHE A 204 6.94 -10.58 -4.08
CA PHE A 204 6.76 -9.40 -4.93
C PHE A 204 7.91 -8.40 -4.78
N LYS A 205 7.95 -7.41 -5.67
CA LYS A 205 8.80 -6.23 -5.58
C LYS A 205 7.91 -5.02 -5.42
N PRO A 206 8.20 -4.09 -4.49
CA PRO A 206 7.40 -2.88 -4.36
C PRO A 206 7.47 -2.12 -5.69
N SER A 207 6.30 -1.80 -6.23
CA SER A 207 6.19 -1.03 -7.47
C SER A 207 6.86 0.33 -7.29
N ARG A 208 7.37 0.93 -8.36
CA ARG A 208 7.80 2.33 -8.30
C ARG A 208 6.58 3.16 -7.91
N GLN A 209 6.57 3.72 -6.69
CA GLN A 209 5.55 4.69 -6.30
C GLN A 209 5.77 5.94 -7.15
N LEU A 210 5.04 6.04 -8.25
CA LEU A 210 4.89 7.27 -9.01
C LEU A 210 3.82 8.07 -8.25
N ILE A 211 4.26 9.06 -7.50
CA ILE A 211 3.39 10.11 -6.96
C ILE A 211 3.20 11.15 -8.06
#